data_AF-M2BA99-F1
#
_entry.id   AF-M2BA99-F1
#
_cell.length_a   1.000
_cell.length_b   1.000
_cell.length_c   1.000
_cell.angle_alpha   90.00
_cell.angle_beta   90.00
_cell.angle_gamma   90.00
#
_symmetry.space_group_name_H-M   'P 1'
#
loop_
_entity.id
_entity.type
_entity.pdbx_description
1 polymer ?
#
loop_
_entity_poly.entity_id
_entity_poly.type
_entity_poly.pdbx_seq_one_letter_code
_entity_poly.pdbx_strand_id
1 'polypeptide(L)'
;MGFVVLTLPPAPVPLGPPRDLARPERLSPKVQNSLPAMAQLSAFRPIEVPDKGYVASDACIECHPQNHATWFDSYHRTMTQVADPEVLLGDFDDVKLSENGRNYRLTEGSDVCWVEMLDPAAIPGTAAALQRVRSPIVMATGSHHMQAYWFPMGVQRTLGILPFVFLNETQEWVPRSAAFLQPAEQGVSHEIGRWNAACSQCHSTHPQKREMSVGEWDTRVAEFGISCEACHGPGQKHITYHRESTDRNADAVALSNDPIVNPEALSHVRSSQVCGQCHSVMTLKGDPERINIHGVSYPPGSDLRESFDVWHLHSPEMKELLKNEAIRDRVVRTNEGTFYSDGMVRVSGREYTSLEQSGCFQRGEMGCLTCHQLHQSSDDTRSRTDWANDQLKPTAIGNDACLQCHDQQQYSTSHTHHAADSVGSNCYNCHMPHTAYGLLKAIRNHTISIPDLKQDLAAKRPNACNQCHLDKTLKWTATHLSDWYSIDAPELDADQSEVAASILWLLKGDAANRALAAWTMGWSDAQATSGNNWQSIYLAQLLNDPYLAIRLIARRSLQTLPSLAELKITPLGSDAERADAIQSIIATWDEDQHPSNPALLLGPQNAVETERIDSIMKQRDNTPMTLTE
;
A
#
# COMPACT_ATOMS: atom_id res chain seq x y z
N MET A 1 50.43 -0.02 25.20
CA MET A 1 49.70 1.26 25.36
C MET A 1 49.96 2.09 24.11
N GLY A 2 48.91 2.35 23.34
CA GLY A 2 48.96 3.11 22.09
C GLY A 2 47.55 3.20 21.52
N PHE A 3 46.74 4.10 22.09
CA PHE A 3 45.38 4.36 21.65
C PHE A 3 45.41 5.20 20.38
N VAL A 4 44.90 4.65 19.28
CA VAL A 4 44.53 5.40 18.08
C VAL A 4 43.19 6.07 18.38
N VAL A 5 43.18 7.40 18.42
CA VAL A 5 41.97 8.23 18.58
C VAL A 5 41.31 8.34 17.21
N LEU A 6 40.13 7.73 17.06
CA LEU A 6 39.24 7.94 15.91
C LEU A 6 38.59 9.33 16.04
N THR A 7 38.86 10.19 15.08
CA THR A 7 38.18 11.48 14.91
C THR A 7 36.73 11.25 14.50
N LEU A 8 35.80 11.76 15.31
CA LEU A 8 34.38 11.86 14.98
C LEU A 8 34.20 12.68 13.69
N PRO A 9 33.24 12.32 12.82
CA PRO A 9 32.89 13.16 11.66
C PRO A 9 32.36 14.53 12.14
N PRO A 10 32.56 15.60 11.35
CA PRO A 10 32.04 16.92 11.72
C PRO A 10 30.52 16.88 11.84
N ALA A 11 30.00 17.52 12.88
CA ALA A 11 28.57 17.76 13.02
C ALA A 11 28.03 18.44 11.74
N PRO A 12 26.81 18.14 11.30
CA PRO A 12 26.20 18.82 10.16
C PRO A 12 26.26 20.33 10.39
N VAL A 13 26.74 21.04 9.37
CA VAL A 13 26.78 22.51 9.37
C VAL A 13 25.35 22.99 9.66
N PRO A 14 25.13 23.84 10.68
CA PRO A 14 23.83 24.44 10.90
C PRO A 14 23.46 25.15 9.60
N LEU A 15 22.28 24.83 9.06
CA LEU A 15 21.65 25.71 8.07
C LEU A 15 21.75 27.13 8.65
N GLY A 16 22.37 28.04 7.90
CA GLY A 16 22.47 29.44 8.31
C GLY A 16 21.09 29.97 8.73
N PRO A 17 21.03 31.03 9.54
CA PRO A 17 19.76 31.56 10.01
C PRO A 17 18.82 31.69 8.81
N PRO A 18 17.55 31.24 8.92
CA PRO A 18 16.61 31.36 7.82
C PRO A 18 16.67 32.79 7.32
N ARG A 19 16.85 32.99 6.01
CA ARG A 19 16.63 34.30 5.42
C ARG A 19 15.28 34.78 5.95
N ASP A 20 15.26 36.02 6.46
CA ASP A 20 14.05 36.74 6.86
C ASP A 20 13.12 36.88 5.65
N LEU A 21 12.50 35.77 5.25
CA LEU A 21 11.32 35.75 4.40
C LEU A 21 10.18 35.96 5.39
N ALA A 22 9.65 37.19 5.39
CA ALA A 22 8.42 37.51 6.10
C ALA A 22 7.41 36.38 5.84
N ARG A 23 6.97 35.70 6.90
CA ARG A 23 5.99 34.62 6.77
C ARG A 23 4.74 35.18 6.09
N PRO A 24 4.14 34.47 5.12
CA PRO A 24 2.85 34.85 4.57
C PRO A 24 1.83 35.00 5.70
N GLU A 25 0.97 36.01 5.59
CA GLU A 25 -0.14 36.20 6.51
C GLU A 25 -1.04 34.95 6.48
N ARG A 26 -1.30 34.38 7.65
CA ARG A 26 -2.12 33.17 7.79
C ARG A 26 -3.58 33.54 7.97
N LEU A 27 -4.42 32.94 7.15
CA LEU A 27 -5.86 33.03 7.27
C LEU A 27 -6.36 31.85 8.09
N SER A 28 -7.03 32.13 9.21
CA SER A 28 -7.78 31.10 9.93
C SER A 28 -9.11 30.85 9.22
N PRO A 29 -9.47 29.58 8.93
CA PRO A 29 -10.80 29.27 8.43
C PRO A 29 -11.84 29.74 9.45
N LYS A 30 -12.78 30.58 9.02
CA LYS A 30 -13.94 30.99 9.83
C LYS A 30 -15.19 30.49 9.12
N VAL A 31 -15.92 29.56 9.72
CA VAL A 31 -17.24 29.14 9.23
C VAL A 31 -18.27 30.13 9.76
N GLN A 32 -18.85 30.93 8.87
CA GLN A 32 -19.91 31.90 9.15
C GLN A 32 -21.29 31.30 8.82
N ASN A 33 -22.35 31.72 9.50
CA ASN A 33 -23.69 31.13 9.31
C ASN A 33 -24.38 31.50 7.97
N SER A 34 -23.76 32.29 7.10
CA SER A 34 -24.38 32.86 5.89
C SER A 34 -24.18 32.07 4.59
N LEU A 35 -23.30 31.05 4.58
CA LEU A 35 -23.05 30.15 3.46
C LEU A 35 -22.86 28.71 3.98
N PRO A 36 -23.11 27.65 3.18
CA PRO A 36 -22.75 26.28 3.58
C PRO A 36 -21.27 26.21 3.98
N ALA A 37 -20.98 25.55 5.10
CA ALA A 37 -19.62 25.50 5.66
C ALA A 37 -18.59 25.02 4.62
N MET A 38 -18.96 24.02 3.82
CA MET A 38 -18.09 23.47 2.78
C MET A 38 -17.76 24.44 1.65
N ALA A 39 -18.68 25.35 1.30
CA ALA A 39 -18.41 26.38 0.30
C ALA A 39 -17.33 27.35 0.79
N GLN A 40 -17.35 27.69 2.09
CA GLN A 40 -16.35 28.57 2.71
C GLN A 40 -14.98 27.90 2.84
N LEU A 41 -14.97 26.59 3.12
CA LEU A 41 -13.74 25.81 3.27
C LEU A 41 -13.03 25.54 1.92
N SER A 42 -13.73 25.66 0.79
CA SER A 42 -13.14 25.48 -0.55
C SER A 42 -11.95 26.41 -0.85
N ALA A 43 -11.88 27.58 -0.19
CA ALA A 43 -10.77 28.52 -0.32
C ALA A 43 -9.46 27.99 0.30
N PHE A 44 -9.54 27.02 1.22
CA PHE A 44 -8.43 26.54 2.06
C PHE A 44 -7.93 25.14 1.69
N ARG A 45 -8.50 24.55 0.64
CA ARG A 45 -8.08 23.25 0.11
C ARG A 45 -7.83 23.34 -1.39
N PRO A 46 -7.10 22.38 -1.98
CA PRO A 46 -7.10 22.16 -3.42
C PRO A 46 -8.51 22.19 -4.01
N ILE A 47 -8.61 22.58 -5.28
CA ILE A 47 -9.90 22.69 -5.98
C ILE A 47 -9.91 21.93 -7.29
N GLU A 48 -11.11 21.58 -7.72
CA GLU A 48 -11.39 21.07 -9.06
C GLU A 48 -11.53 22.24 -10.03
N VAL A 49 -10.86 22.13 -11.17
CA VAL A 49 -10.94 23.09 -12.28
C VAL A 49 -11.01 22.31 -13.58
N PRO A 50 -12.20 22.22 -14.21
CA PRO A 50 -12.32 21.71 -15.56
C PRO A 50 -11.54 22.63 -16.52
N ASP A 51 -10.44 22.15 -17.07
CA ASP A 51 -9.58 22.87 -18.00
C ASP A 51 -9.05 21.88 -19.05
N LYS A 52 -8.53 22.37 -20.18
CA LYS A 52 -7.86 21.57 -21.21
C LYS A 52 -8.69 20.42 -21.79
N GLY A 53 -10.02 20.58 -21.77
CA GLY A 53 -10.96 19.59 -22.29
C GLY A 53 -11.32 18.47 -21.33
N TYR A 54 -10.90 18.55 -20.06
CA TYR A 54 -11.46 17.72 -18.99
C TYR A 54 -12.85 18.25 -18.64
N VAL A 55 -13.82 17.33 -18.52
CA VAL A 55 -15.24 17.65 -18.33
C VAL A 55 -15.84 17.01 -17.07
N ALA A 56 -15.03 16.26 -16.31
CA ALA A 56 -15.42 15.48 -15.13
C ALA A 56 -16.40 14.33 -15.43
N SER A 57 -16.49 13.37 -14.51
CA SER A 57 -17.25 12.12 -14.64
C SER A 57 -18.76 12.34 -14.82
N ASP A 58 -19.31 13.41 -14.24
CA ASP A 58 -20.74 13.76 -14.38
C ASP A 58 -21.15 14.00 -15.84
N ALA A 59 -20.23 14.45 -16.70
CA ALA A 59 -20.50 14.62 -18.13
C ALA A 59 -20.69 13.29 -18.86
N CYS A 60 -20.22 12.18 -18.29
CA CYS A 60 -20.25 10.85 -18.90
C CYS A 60 -21.58 10.10 -18.63
N ILE A 61 -22.31 10.45 -17.56
CA ILE A 61 -23.50 9.69 -17.11
C ILE A 61 -24.65 9.67 -18.12
N GLU A 62 -24.77 10.74 -18.92
CA GLU A 62 -25.84 10.87 -19.94
C GLU A 62 -25.77 9.73 -20.97
N CYS A 63 -24.57 9.39 -21.43
CA CYS A 63 -24.35 8.36 -22.44
C CYS A 63 -23.93 7.01 -21.85
N HIS A 64 -23.27 7.00 -20.67
CA HIS A 64 -22.70 5.80 -20.04
C HIS A 64 -23.19 5.57 -18.61
N PRO A 65 -24.52 5.45 -18.36
CA PRO A 65 -25.06 5.36 -17.00
C PRO A 65 -24.60 4.10 -16.25
N GLN A 66 -24.38 2.98 -16.94
CA GLN A 66 -23.93 1.73 -16.31
C GLN A 66 -22.47 1.81 -15.87
N ASN A 67 -21.56 2.25 -16.74
CA ASN A 67 -20.14 2.41 -16.40
C ASN A 67 -19.94 3.47 -15.32
N HIS A 68 -20.71 4.55 -15.36
CA HIS A 68 -20.69 5.55 -14.30
C HIS A 68 -21.13 4.95 -12.96
N ALA A 69 -22.24 4.19 -12.92
CA ALA A 69 -22.70 3.56 -11.68
C ALA A 69 -21.65 2.58 -11.11
N THR A 70 -21.02 1.76 -11.94
CA THR A 70 -20.00 0.79 -11.49
C THR A 70 -18.73 1.50 -10.99
N TRP A 71 -18.28 2.54 -11.71
CA TRP A 71 -17.18 3.39 -11.26
C TRP A 71 -17.50 4.09 -9.95
N PHE A 72 -18.73 4.58 -9.79
CA PHE A 72 -19.16 5.29 -8.59
C PHE A 72 -19.08 4.40 -7.34
N ASP A 73 -19.40 3.12 -7.48
CA ASP A 73 -19.31 2.12 -6.42
C ASP A 73 -17.88 1.59 -6.20
N SER A 74 -16.91 1.99 -7.04
CA SER A 74 -15.52 1.53 -6.96
C SER A 74 -14.66 2.36 -6.00
N TYR A 75 -13.59 1.76 -5.50
CA TYR A 75 -12.67 2.47 -4.60
C TYR A 75 -11.75 3.47 -5.29
N HIS A 76 -11.55 3.36 -6.61
CA HIS A 76 -10.82 4.34 -7.41
C HIS A 76 -11.42 5.74 -7.30
N ARG A 77 -12.75 5.84 -7.41
CA ARG A 77 -13.48 7.10 -7.23
C ARG A 77 -13.21 7.71 -5.85
N THR A 78 -13.26 6.89 -4.81
CA THR A 78 -13.22 7.35 -3.41
C THR A 78 -11.81 7.64 -2.88
N MET A 79 -10.76 7.47 -3.69
CA MET A 79 -9.37 7.54 -3.24
C MET A 79 -8.99 8.88 -2.60
N THR A 80 -9.49 10.00 -3.14
CA THR A 80 -9.47 11.30 -2.46
C THR A 80 -10.85 11.89 -2.53
N GLN A 81 -11.38 12.35 -1.40
CA GLN A 81 -12.68 12.98 -1.30
C GLN A 81 -12.58 14.31 -0.57
N VAL A 82 -13.43 15.26 -0.95
CA VAL A 82 -13.69 16.44 -0.13
C VAL A 82 -14.32 15.96 1.17
N ALA A 83 -13.88 16.50 2.30
CA ALA A 83 -14.42 16.08 3.59
C ALA A 83 -15.89 16.48 3.72
N ASP A 84 -16.69 15.49 4.10
CA ASP A 84 -18.10 15.56 4.47
C ASP A 84 -18.30 14.50 5.56
N PRO A 85 -18.99 14.77 6.68
CA PRO A 85 -19.19 13.78 7.74
C PRO A 85 -19.76 12.44 7.23
N GLU A 86 -20.54 12.44 6.14
CA GLU A 86 -21.08 11.21 5.54
C GLU A 86 -20.02 10.36 4.81
N VAL A 87 -18.89 10.96 4.39
CA VAL A 87 -17.81 10.25 3.66
C VAL A 87 -16.58 9.96 4.53
N LEU A 88 -16.48 10.58 5.71
CA LEU A 88 -15.39 10.34 6.64
C LEU A 88 -15.66 9.04 7.42
N LEU A 89 -14.73 8.09 7.35
CA LEU A 89 -14.88 6.79 7.98
C LEU A 89 -14.62 6.83 9.50
N GLY A 90 -13.77 7.76 9.93
CA GLY A 90 -13.32 7.84 11.31
C GLY A 90 -14.33 8.54 12.22
N ASP A 91 -14.35 8.10 13.48
CA ASP A 91 -15.17 8.73 14.51
C ASP A 91 -14.60 10.10 14.93
N PHE A 92 -15.43 11.14 14.87
CA PHE A 92 -15.13 12.49 15.32
C PHE A 92 -16.00 12.93 16.52
N ASP A 93 -16.71 12.03 17.21
CA ASP A 93 -17.53 12.36 18.38
C ASP A 93 -16.69 12.44 19.67
N ASP A 94 -16.07 13.61 19.92
CA ASP A 94 -15.24 13.91 21.10
C ASP A 94 -14.08 12.92 21.34
N VAL A 95 -13.46 12.44 20.26
CA VAL A 95 -12.34 11.50 20.33
C VAL A 95 -11.06 12.20 20.81
N LYS A 96 -10.35 11.58 21.75
CA LYS A 96 -9.07 12.08 22.29
C LYS A 96 -7.95 11.14 21.88
N LEU A 97 -6.98 11.67 21.14
CA LEU A 97 -5.81 10.93 20.67
C LEU A 97 -4.53 11.55 21.24
N SER A 98 -3.50 10.71 21.40
CA SER A 98 -2.19 11.16 21.84
C SER A 98 -1.08 10.36 21.16
N GLU A 99 -0.03 11.05 20.71
CA GLU A 99 1.17 10.43 20.15
C GLU A 99 2.40 11.24 20.58
N ASN A 100 3.43 10.58 21.12
CA ASN A 100 4.67 11.20 21.58
C ASN A 100 4.45 12.46 22.44
N GLY A 101 3.48 12.40 23.36
CA GLY A 101 3.14 13.48 24.29
C GLY A 101 2.35 14.65 23.67
N ARG A 102 1.93 14.56 22.40
CA ARG A 102 1.07 15.55 21.74
C ARG A 102 -0.37 15.08 21.77
N ASN A 103 -1.26 15.93 22.28
CA ASN A 103 -2.69 15.63 22.42
C ASN A 103 -3.52 16.27 21.32
N TYR A 104 -4.44 15.49 20.76
CA TYR A 104 -5.40 15.86 19.73
C TYR A 104 -6.81 15.60 20.24
N ARG A 105 -7.75 16.47 19.90
CA ARG A 105 -9.16 16.28 20.17
C ARG A 105 -9.94 16.43 18.87
N LEU A 106 -10.65 15.38 18.48
CA LEU A 106 -11.48 15.35 17.29
C LEU A 106 -12.93 15.66 17.71
N THR A 107 -13.60 16.53 16.96
CA THR A 107 -15.00 16.90 17.22
C THR A 107 -15.73 17.11 15.92
N GLU A 108 -16.98 16.66 15.83
CA GLU A 108 -17.90 17.05 14.78
C GLU A 108 -18.78 18.23 15.23
N GLY A 109 -19.10 19.14 14.30
CA GLY A 109 -20.13 20.15 14.55
C GLY A 109 -20.40 21.05 13.35
N SER A 110 -21.70 21.31 13.11
CA SER A 110 -22.18 22.08 11.95
C SER A 110 -21.72 21.46 10.62
N ASP A 111 -21.89 20.14 10.50
CA ASP A 111 -21.53 19.32 9.33
C ASP A 111 -20.04 19.42 8.93
N VAL A 112 -19.18 19.67 9.92
CA VAL A 112 -17.72 19.75 9.73
C VAL A 112 -17.04 18.98 10.85
N CYS A 113 -16.09 18.12 10.49
CA CYS A 113 -15.18 17.46 11.41
C CYS A 113 -13.98 18.36 11.69
N TRP A 114 -13.55 18.44 12.95
CA TRP A 114 -12.50 19.33 13.42
C TRP A 114 -11.44 18.56 14.19
N VAL A 115 -10.21 19.07 14.14
CA VAL A 115 -9.12 18.68 15.03
C VAL A 115 -8.66 19.89 15.85
N GLU A 116 -8.52 19.69 17.16
CA GLU A 116 -7.83 20.62 18.05
C GLU A 116 -6.47 20.05 18.46
N MET A 117 -5.40 20.81 18.22
CA MET A 117 -4.02 20.38 18.41
C MET A 117 -3.09 21.57 18.65
N LEU A 118 -1.83 21.35 19.02
CA LEU A 118 -0.82 22.42 19.01
C LEU A 118 -0.61 22.91 17.57
N ASP A 119 -0.37 24.21 17.38
CA ASP A 119 -0.15 24.77 16.04
C ASP A 119 1.03 24.05 15.34
N PRO A 120 0.76 23.23 14.30
CA PRO A 120 1.79 22.43 13.64
C PRO A 120 2.80 23.30 12.88
N ALA A 121 2.52 24.58 12.73
CA ALA A 121 3.36 25.51 12.02
C ALA A 121 4.06 26.54 12.91
N ALA A 122 3.80 26.52 14.22
CA ALA A 122 4.57 27.31 15.15
C ALA A 122 6.04 26.84 15.19
N ILE A 123 6.96 27.78 15.41
CA ILE A 123 8.38 27.45 15.54
C ILE A 123 8.57 26.74 16.89
N PRO A 124 9.19 25.54 16.94
CA PRO A 124 9.44 24.84 18.19
C PRO A 124 10.17 25.73 19.22
N GLY A 125 9.74 25.68 20.48
CA GLY A 125 10.32 26.47 21.57
C GLY A 125 9.80 27.92 21.70
N THR A 126 8.88 28.35 20.83
CA THR A 126 8.21 29.65 20.96
C THR A 126 6.91 29.57 21.77
N ALA A 127 6.43 30.70 22.31
CA ALA A 127 5.14 30.75 22.99
C ALA A 127 3.98 30.35 22.07
N ALA A 128 4.07 30.66 20.77
CA ALA A 128 3.09 30.22 19.77
C ALA A 128 3.02 28.69 19.63
N ALA A 129 4.12 27.97 19.88
CA ALA A 129 4.13 26.50 19.83
C ALA A 129 3.38 25.83 20.99
N LEU A 130 3.00 26.60 22.01
CA LEU A 130 2.14 26.15 23.10
C LEU A 130 0.66 26.46 22.83
N GLN A 131 0.36 27.26 21.80
CA GLN A 131 -1.02 27.59 21.46
C GLN A 131 -1.69 26.40 20.78
N ARG A 132 -2.91 26.10 21.22
CA ARG A 132 -3.78 25.15 20.55
C ARG A 132 -4.59 25.86 19.46
N VAL A 133 -4.68 25.22 18.31
CA VAL A 133 -5.47 25.66 17.16
C VAL A 133 -6.55 24.63 16.89
N ARG A 134 -7.70 25.12 16.44
CA ARG A 134 -8.80 24.28 15.95
C ARG A 134 -8.85 24.41 14.43
N SER A 135 -8.69 23.31 13.71
CA SER A 135 -8.65 23.28 12.24
C SER A 135 -9.71 22.32 11.70
N PRO A 136 -10.43 22.68 10.62
CA PRO A 136 -11.39 21.78 10.00
C PRO A 136 -10.67 20.71 9.18
N ILE A 137 -11.24 19.52 9.14
CA ILE A 137 -10.88 18.51 8.14
C ILE A 137 -11.54 18.93 6.83
N VAL A 138 -10.75 19.04 5.75
CA VAL A 138 -11.20 19.57 4.46
C VAL A 138 -11.17 18.54 3.34
N MET A 139 -10.35 17.50 3.50
CA MET A 139 -10.24 16.39 2.57
C MET A 139 -9.86 15.10 3.30
N ALA A 140 -10.14 13.97 2.67
CA ALA A 140 -9.68 12.66 3.09
C ALA A 140 -9.04 11.90 1.92
N THR A 141 -8.07 11.03 2.23
CA THR A 141 -7.42 10.14 1.25
C THR A 141 -7.39 8.72 1.77
N GLY A 142 -7.71 7.76 0.92
CA GLY A 142 -7.92 6.36 1.28
C GLY A 142 -9.40 5.99 1.25
N SER A 143 -9.66 4.70 1.09
CA SER A 143 -11.00 4.13 0.90
C SER A 143 -11.28 3.04 1.95
N HIS A 144 -11.57 1.82 1.53
CA HIS A 144 -12.14 0.74 2.34
C HIS A 144 -11.21 0.05 3.36
N HIS A 145 -9.91 0.31 3.33
CA HIS A 145 -8.96 -0.26 4.30
C HIS A 145 -8.55 0.72 5.39
N MET A 146 -8.16 1.93 4.98
CA MET A 146 -7.79 3.00 5.90
C MET A 146 -8.06 4.36 5.26
N GLN A 147 -8.27 5.37 6.10
CA GLN A 147 -8.45 6.75 5.67
C GLN A 147 -7.53 7.70 6.46
N ALA A 148 -6.87 8.60 5.74
CA ALA A 148 -6.09 9.70 6.26
C ALA A 148 -6.82 11.02 6.04
N TYR A 149 -6.58 12.00 6.91
CA TYR A 149 -7.37 13.24 6.98
C TYR A 149 -6.47 14.47 6.84
N TRP A 150 -6.94 15.45 6.06
CA TRP A 150 -6.19 16.66 5.74
C TRP A 150 -6.86 17.90 6.32
N PHE A 151 -6.04 18.80 6.87
CA PHE A 151 -6.47 20.09 7.40
C PHE A 151 -5.68 21.23 6.74
N PRO A 152 -6.24 22.45 6.65
CA PRO A 152 -5.56 23.57 6.03
C PRO A 152 -4.48 24.16 6.95
N MET A 153 -3.34 24.53 6.36
CA MET A 153 -2.26 25.23 7.08
C MET A 153 -2.50 26.74 7.21
N GLY A 154 -3.56 27.26 6.57
CA GLY A 154 -3.91 28.68 6.57
C GLY A 154 -3.05 29.54 5.64
N VAL A 155 -2.23 28.92 4.79
CA VAL A 155 -1.43 29.60 3.76
C VAL A 155 -1.84 29.03 2.41
N GLN A 156 -2.50 29.84 1.59
CA GLN A 156 -3.09 29.41 0.31
C GLN A 156 -3.92 28.11 0.48
N ARG A 157 -3.71 27.13 -0.41
CA ARG A 157 -4.37 25.80 -0.39
C ARG A 157 -3.42 24.70 0.09
N THR A 158 -2.47 25.06 0.95
CA THR A 158 -1.51 24.12 1.53
C THR A 158 -2.17 23.28 2.62
N LEU A 159 -2.04 21.95 2.51
CA LEU A 159 -2.58 20.99 3.47
C LEU A 159 -1.50 20.46 4.42
N GLY A 160 -1.90 20.16 5.66
CA GLY A 160 -1.20 19.27 6.58
C GLY A 160 -2.00 17.98 6.76
N ILE A 161 -1.31 16.88 7.06
CA ILE A 161 -1.95 15.59 7.38
C ILE A 161 -2.12 15.44 8.89
N LEU A 162 -3.26 14.93 9.33
CA LEU A 162 -3.44 14.46 10.69
C LEU A 162 -2.48 13.27 10.92
N PRO A 163 -1.68 13.22 12.00
CA PRO A 163 -0.71 12.14 12.23
C PRO A 163 -1.37 10.83 12.69
N PHE A 164 -2.66 10.67 12.44
CA PHE A 164 -3.45 9.47 12.70
C PHE A 164 -4.20 9.07 11.43
N VAL A 165 -4.37 7.77 11.26
CA VAL A 165 -5.27 7.19 10.26
C VAL A 165 -6.34 6.38 10.96
N PHE A 166 -7.50 6.28 10.32
CA PHE A 166 -8.56 5.40 10.78
C PHE A 166 -8.49 4.09 10.00
N LEU A 167 -8.44 2.95 10.70
CA LEU A 167 -8.47 1.63 10.10
C LEU A 167 -9.93 1.17 10.04
N ASN A 168 -10.45 0.97 8.82
CA ASN A 168 -11.86 0.62 8.62
C ASN A 168 -12.17 -0.83 9.07
N GLU A 169 -11.22 -1.75 8.90
CA GLU A 169 -11.43 -3.16 9.29
C GLU A 169 -11.62 -3.33 10.80
N THR A 170 -10.87 -2.56 11.61
CA THR A 170 -10.88 -2.65 13.08
C THR A 170 -11.63 -1.50 13.74
N GLN A 171 -12.16 -0.56 12.96
CA GLN A 171 -12.89 0.63 13.42
C GLN A 171 -12.13 1.40 14.50
N GLU A 172 -10.83 1.64 14.28
CA GLU A 172 -9.97 2.26 15.29
C GLU A 172 -9.03 3.32 14.70
N TRP A 173 -8.69 4.30 15.54
CA TRP A 173 -7.64 5.27 15.25
C TRP A 173 -6.27 4.71 15.63
N VAL A 174 -5.33 4.75 14.69
CA VAL A 174 -3.92 4.42 14.95
C VAL A 174 -3.03 5.58 14.54
N PRO A 175 -1.87 5.76 15.20
CA PRO A 175 -0.83 6.63 14.67
C PRO A 175 -0.52 6.27 13.22
N ARG A 176 -0.38 7.27 12.35
CA ARG A 176 0.00 7.03 10.94
C ARG A 176 1.31 6.26 10.86
N SER A 177 2.22 6.49 11.81
CA SER A 177 3.47 5.77 11.95
C SER A 177 3.29 4.25 12.03
N ALA A 178 2.20 3.78 12.65
CA ALA A 178 1.86 2.38 12.83
C ALA A 178 1.16 1.73 11.62
N ALA A 179 0.69 2.52 10.65
CA ALA A 179 0.02 2.01 9.44
C ALA A 179 1.01 1.58 8.34
N PHE A 180 2.29 1.93 8.49
CA PHE A 180 3.37 1.57 7.57
C PHE A 180 4.46 0.81 8.33
N LEU A 181 5.25 0.00 7.61
CA LEU A 181 6.38 -0.68 8.21
C LEU A 181 7.57 0.28 8.30
N GLN A 182 7.68 0.98 9.41
CA GLN A 182 8.78 1.90 9.69
C GLN A 182 9.16 1.92 11.17
N PRO A 183 10.38 2.35 11.53
CA PRO A 183 10.82 2.38 12.92
C PRO A 183 9.97 3.34 13.75
N ALA A 184 9.61 2.92 14.98
CA ALA A 184 8.71 3.67 15.85
C ALA A 184 9.27 5.01 16.37
N GLU A 185 10.58 5.23 16.30
CA GLU A 185 11.25 6.41 16.90
C GLU A 185 11.11 7.71 16.07
N GLN A 186 10.29 7.73 15.03
CA GLN A 186 10.05 8.94 14.27
C GLN A 186 9.12 9.89 15.06
N GLY A 187 9.57 11.13 15.26
CA GLY A 187 8.74 12.16 15.89
C GLY A 187 7.48 12.46 15.07
N VAL A 188 6.51 13.15 15.70
CA VAL A 188 5.23 13.46 15.05
C VAL A 188 5.40 14.49 13.94
N SER A 189 5.06 14.11 12.71
CA SER A 189 5.10 14.94 11.50
C SER A 189 3.70 15.16 10.92
N HIS A 190 3.41 16.39 10.50
CA HIS A 190 2.18 16.75 9.78
C HIS A 190 2.38 16.85 8.26
N GLU A 191 3.57 16.45 7.76
CA GLU A 191 3.91 16.36 6.34
C GLU A 191 3.33 17.51 5.47
N ILE A 192 3.64 18.75 5.84
CA ILE A 192 3.07 19.95 5.22
C ILE A 192 3.29 19.92 3.70
N GLY A 193 2.20 20.02 2.93
CA GLY A 193 2.21 20.00 1.48
C GLY A 193 2.32 18.61 0.85
N ARG A 194 2.30 17.52 1.63
CA ARG A 194 2.46 16.16 1.10
C ARG A 194 1.41 15.79 0.07
N TRP A 195 0.14 16.12 0.32
CA TRP A 195 -0.91 15.89 -0.66
C TRP A 195 -0.66 16.70 -1.94
N ASN A 196 -0.38 18.00 -1.78
CA ASN A 196 -0.15 18.95 -2.86
C ASN A 196 1.00 18.53 -3.79
N ALA A 197 2.10 18.02 -3.21
CA ALA A 197 3.34 17.76 -3.95
C ALA A 197 3.47 16.32 -4.45
N ALA A 198 2.87 15.34 -3.76
CA ALA A 198 3.09 13.92 -4.02
C ALA A 198 1.79 13.12 -4.16
N CYS A 199 0.89 13.14 -3.18
CA CYS A 199 -0.27 12.24 -3.22
C CYS A 199 -1.24 12.58 -4.36
N SER A 200 -1.38 13.86 -4.71
CA SER A 200 -2.26 14.28 -5.80
C SER A 200 -1.89 13.62 -7.14
N GLN A 201 -0.61 13.28 -7.35
CA GLN A 201 -0.12 12.66 -8.60
C GLN A 201 -0.84 11.35 -8.94
N CYS A 202 -1.13 10.54 -7.92
CA CYS A 202 -1.77 9.24 -8.10
C CYS A 202 -3.19 9.16 -7.51
N HIS A 203 -3.61 10.11 -6.68
CA HIS A 203 -4.90 10.07 -5.97
C HIS A 203 -5.87 11.17 -6.43
N SER A 204 -5.68 11.71 -7.63
CA SER A 204 -6.59 12.65 -8.27
C SER A 204 -6.46 12.59 -9.80
N THR A 205 -7.33 13.28 -10.52
CA THR A 205 -7.28 13.34 -11.99
C THR A 205 -6.61 14.62 -12.47
N HIS A 206 -5.62 14.48 -13.37
CA HIS A 206 -4.86 15.58 -14.00
C HIS A 206 -4.41 16.69 -13.01
N PRO A 207 -3.62 16.34 -11.99
CA PRO A 207 -3.18 17.29 -10.98
C PRO A 207 -2.21 18.34 -11.54
N GLN A 208 -2.40 19.58 -11.12
CA GLN A 208 -1.49 20.71 -11.27
C GLN A 208 -0.99 21.11 -9.89
N LYS A 209 0.28 20.82 -9.59
CA LYS A 209 0.89 21.08 -8.27
C LYS A 209 0.74 22.55 -7.85
N ARG A 210 1.04 23.46 -8.77
CA ARG A 210 0.98 24.93 -8.62
C ARG A 210 1.65 25.42 -7.32
N GLU A 211 2.88 24.96 -7.11
CA GLU A 211 3.79 25.52 -6.13
C GLU A 211 4.14 26.95 -6.52
N MET A 212 3.93 27.89 -5.61
CA MET A 212 4.14 29.32 -5.82
C MET A 212 5.48 29.76 -5.23
N SER A 213 5.71 29.39 -3.98
CA SER A 213 6.92 29.56 -3.19
C SER A 213 7.11 28.30 -2.33
N VAL A 214 8.28 28.15 -1.72
CA VAL A 214 8.58 26.99 -0.88
C VAL A 214 7.56 26.89 0.26
N GLY A 215 6.78 25.81 0.28
CA GLY A 215 5.76 25.59 1.32
C GLY A 215 4.36 26.17 1.00
N GLU A 216 4.16 26.74 -0.19
CA GLU A 216 2.90 27.35 -0.60
C GLU A 216 2.39 26.77 -1.92
N TRP A 217 1.16 26.27 -1.90
CA TRP A 217 0.52 25.66 -3.06
C TRP A 217 -0.88 26.23 -3.34
N ASP A 218 -1.18 26.38 -4.62
CA ASP A 218 -2.52 26.63 -5.17
C ASP A 218 -2.98 25.41 -6.00
N THR A 219 -2.77 24.20 -5.48
CA THR A 219 -2.98 22.94 -6.22
C THR A 219 -4.39 22.86 -6.81
N ARG A 220 -4.47 22.44 -8.06
CA ARG A 220 -5.72 22.21 -8.81
C ARG A 220 -5.72 20.81 -9.39
N VAL A 221 -6.89 20.23 -9.53
CA VAL A 221 -7.11 18.94 -10.19
C VAL A 221 -8.26 19.07 -11.18
N ALA A 222 -8.37 18.18 -12.15
CA ALA A 222 -9.58 18.12 -12.98
C ALA A 222 -10.77 17.61 -12.16
N GLU A 223 -10.55 16.57 -11.36
CA GLU A 223 -11.53 15.94 -10.47
C GLU A 223 -10.80 15.23 -9.31
N PHE A 224 -11.41 15.20 -8.13
CA PHE A 224 -10.93 14.38 -7.02
C PHE A 224 -11.22 12.90 -7.23
N GLY A 225 -10.36 12.05 -6.66
CA GLY A 225 -10.37 10.63 -6.93
C GLY A 225 -9.81 10.28 -8.30
N ILE A 226 -9.81 9.00 -8.62
CA ILE A 226 -9.47 8.54 -9.97
C ILE A 226 -10.76 8.49 -10.77
N SER A 227 -10.96 9.52 -11.59
CA SER A 227 -12.16 9.74 -12.41
C SER A 227 -12.07 9.02 -13.76
N CYS A 228 -13.14 9.07 -14.55
CA CYS A 228 -13.18 8.51 -15.90
C CYS A 228 -11.99 8.99 -16.76
N GLU A 229 -11.70 10.29 -16.70
CA GLU A 229 -10.71 10.93 -17.58
C GLU A 229 -9.25 10.63 -17.18
N ALA A 230 -9.01 10.04 -16.01
CA ALA A 230 -7.69 9.53 -15.62
C ALA A 230 -7.26 8.34 -16.49
N CYS A 231 -8.22 7.52 -16.92
CA CYS A 231 -7.97 6.34 -17.75
C CYS A 231 -8.31 6.56 -19.24
N HIS A 232 -9.29 7.41 -19.53
CA HIS A 232 -9.80 7.63 -20.88
C HIS A 232 -9.24 8.90 -21.56
N GLY A 233 -8.63 9.80 -20.78
CA GLY A 233 -8.19 11.12 -21.22
C GLY A 233 -9.33 12.15 -21.27
N PRO A 234 -9.04 13.38 -21.72
CA PRO A 234 -10.02 14.48 -21.72
C PRO A 234 -11.20 14.23 -22.67
N GLY A 235 -12.43 14.29 -22.13
CA GLY A 235 -13.66 13.88 -22.81
C GLY A 235 -14.31 14.94 -23.70
N GLN A 236 -13.93 16.22 -23.62
CA GLN A 236 -14.62 17.30 -24.35
C GLN A 236 -14.72 17.06 -25.86
N LYS A 237 -13.63 16.63 -26.50
CA LYS A 237 -13.62 16.38 -27.95
C LYS A 237 -14.48 15.17 -28.33
N HIS A 238 -14.50 14.15 -27.49
CA HIS A 238 -15.33 12.96 -27.67
C HIS A 238 -16.81 13.32 -27.60
N ILE A 239 -17.21 14.09 -26.58
CA ILE A 239 -18.59 14.56 -26.45
C ILE A 239 -19.00 15.41 -27.65
N THR A 240 -18.15 16.35 -28.07
CA THR A 240 -18.42 17.19 -29.27
C THR A 240 -18.56 16.32 -30.52
N TYR A 241 -17.65 15.38 -30.74
CA TYR A 241 -17.67 14.47 -31.89
C TYR A 241 -18.99 13.68 -31.98
N HIS A 242 -19.47 13.10 -30.88
CA HIS A 242 -20.72 12.32 -30.89
C HIS A 242 -21.98 13.17 -30.90
N ARG A 243 -21.96 14.40 -30.34
CA ARG A 243 -23.11 15.32 -30.41
C ARG A 243 -23.29 15.95 -31.78
N GLU A 244 -22.21 16.17 -32.51
CA GLU A 244 -22.23 16.76 -33.86
C GLU A 244 -22.41 15.70 -34.97
N SER A 245 -22.15 14.42 -34.67
CA SER A 245 -22.42 13.32 -35.60
C SER A 245 -23.93 13.13 -35.80
N THR A 246 -24.45 13.58 -36.95
CA THR A 246 -25.87 13.46 -37.31
C THR A 246 -26.28 12.08 -37.81
N ASP A 247 -25.33 11.13 -37.96
CA ASP A 247 -25.59 9.84 -38.58
C ASP A 247 -25.62 8.71 -37.53
N ARG A 248 -26.84 8.35 -37.09
CA ARG A 248 -27.07 7.29 -36.08
C ARG A 248 -26.73 5.88 -36.57
N ASN A 249 -26.35 5.73 -37.85
CA ASN A 249 -25.98 4.48 -38.50
C ASN A 249 -24.56 4.52 -39.10
N ALA A 250 -23.66 5.35 -38.57
CA ALA A 250 -22.31 5.42 -39.10
C ALA A 250 -21.59 4.06 -38.96
N ASP A 251 -21.26 3.45 -40.11
CA ASP A 251 -20.52 2.19 -40.25
C ASP A 251 -19.26 2.15 -39.38
N ALA A 252 -18.70 0.95 -39.16
CA ALA A 252 -17.47 0.68 -38.40
C ALA A 252 -16.26 1.58 -38.74
N VAL A 253 -16.28 2.28 -39.88
CA VAL A 253 -15.27 3.27 -40.31
C VAL A 253 -15.37 4.59 -39.53
N ALA A 254 -16.53 4.97 -38.99
CA ALA A 254 -16.68 6.20 -38.21
C ALA A 254 -16.07 6.09 -36.80
N LEU A 255 -16.12 4.91 -36.18
CA LEU A 255 -15.54 4.64 -34.85
C LEU A 255 -14.00 4.75 -34.81
N SER A 256 -13.30 4.73 -35.95
CA SER A 256 -11.83 4.82 -35.98
C SER A 256 -11.28 6.22 -35.68
N ASN A 257 -12.14 7.25 -35.65
CA ASN A 257 -11.75 8.65 -35.42
C ASN A 257 -12.25 9.21 -34.08
N ASP A 258 -12.82 8.38 -33.20
CA ASP A 258 -13.21 8.82 -31.86
C ASP A 258 -11.94 9.24 -31.07
N PRO A 259 -11.88 10.47 -30.54
CA PRO A 259 -10.70 10.96 -29.84
C PRO A 259 -10.55 10.44 -28.41
N ILE A 260 -11.54 9.73 -27.84
CA ILE A 260 -11.41 9.12 -26.51
C ILE A 260 -10.61 7.82 -26.60
N VAL A 261 -9.80 7.54 -25.58
CA VAL A 261 -9.11 6.25 -25.49
C VAL A 261 -9.98 5.24 -24.78
N ASN A 262 -10.10 4.03 -25.34
CA ASN A 262 -10.59 2.86 -24.62
C ASN A 262 -9.41 1.92 -24.30
N PRO A 263 -8.99 1.79 -23.03
CA PRO A 263 -7.91 0.90 -22.63
C PRO A 263 -8.07 -0.57 -23.04
N GLU A 264 -9.29 -1.07 -23.21
CA GLU A 264 -9.55 -2.45 -23.67
C GLU A 264 -9.24 -2.65 -25.16
N ALA A 265 -9.22 -1.57 -25.95
CA ALA A 265 -8.91 -1.61 -27.38
C ALA A 265 -7.42 -1.40 -27.68
N LEU A 266 -6.59 -1.20 -26.65
CA LEU A 266 -5.14 -0.99 -26.79
C LEU A 266 -4.38 -2.33 -26.74
N SER A 267 -3.13 -2.33 -27.23
CA SER A 267 -2.21 -3.44 -26.96
C SER A 267 -1.99 -3.61 -25.45
N HIS A 268 -1.64 -4.82 -25.00
CA HIS A 268 -1.43 -5.10 -23.58
C HIS A 268 -0.41 -4.16 -22.93
N VAL A 269 0.62 -3.76 -23.67
CA VAL A 269 1.62 -2.78 -23.21
C VAL A 269 0.99 -1.42 -22.97
N ARG A 270 0.31 -0.84 -23.98
CA ARG A 270 -0.27 0.52 -23.87
C ARG A 270 -1.44 0.55 -22.88
N SER A 271 -2.25 -0.50 -22.85
CA SER A 271 -3.32 -0.70 -21.88
C SER A 271 -2.78 -0.72 -20.44
N SER A 272 -1.76 -1.54 -20.17
CA SER A 272 -1.17 -1.65 -18.83
C SER A 272 -0.47 -0.37 -18.39
N GLN A 273 0.09 0.40 -19.34
CA GLN A 273 0.69 1.71 -19.07
C GLN A 273 -0.32 2.75 -18.55
N VAL A 274 -1.61 2.63 -18.88
CA VAL A 274 -2.66 3.49 -18.30
C VAL A 274 -2.77 3.26 -16.79
N CYS A 275 -2.73 2.00 -16.35
CA CYS A 275 -2.67 1.66 -14.91
C CYS A 275 -1.31 2.02 -14.32
N GLY A 276 -0.26 1.84 -15.13
CA GLY A 276 1.12 2.12 -14.80
C GLY A 276 1.36 3.56 -14.38
N GLN A 277 0.58 4.56 -14.83
CA GLN A 277 0.74 5.96 -14.40
C GLN A 277 0.58 6.20 -12.89
N CYS A 278 -0.01 5.24 -12.16
CA CYS A 278 -0.10 5.26 -10.70
C CYS A 278 0.53 4.02 -10.06
N HIS A 279 0.30 2.83 -10.63
CA HIS A 279 0.75 1.55 -10.06
C HIS A 279 2.18 1.16 -10.45
N SER A 280 3.11 2.12 -10.51
CA SER A 280 4.53 1.84 -10.82
C SER A 280 5.49 2.61 -9.94
N VAL A 281 6.72 2.12 -9.87
CA VAL A 281 7.84 2.87 -9.29
C VAL A 281 8.32 3.85 -10.36
N MET A 282 8.07 5.14 -10.18
CA MET A 282 8.39 6.11 -11.23
C MET A 282 8.76 7.50 -10.70
N THR A 283 9.35 8.29 -11.60
CA THR A 283 9.52 9.74 -11.43
C THR A 283 9.00 10.50 -12.65
N LEU A 284 8.46 11.69 -12.44
CA LEU A 284 8.01 12.57 -13.51
C LEU A 284 9.18 13.01 -14.40
N LYS A 285 8.95 13.01 -15.71
CA LYS A 285 9.91 13.44 -16.74
C LYS A 285 9.41 14.69 -17.44
N GLY A 286 10.33 15.60 -17.74
CA GLY A 286 10.04 16.85 -18.46
C GLY A 286 10.40 18.09 -17.65
N ASP A 287 9.97 19.25 -18.15
CA ASP A 287 10.23 20.55 -17.53
C ASP A 287 9.41 20.72 -16.23
N PRO A 288 10.06 20.80 -15.05
CA PRO A 288 9.37 20.93 -13.78
C PRO A 288 8.48 22.17 -13.67
N GLU A 289 8.87 23.30 -14.28
CA GLU A 289 8.08 24.54 -14.23
C GLU A 289 6.78 24.38 -15.03
N ARG A 290 6.90 23.80 -16.22
CA ARG A 290 5.74 23.46 -17.05
C ARG A 290 4.82 22.47 -16.34
N ILE A 291 5.36 21.38 -15.78
CA ILE A 291 4.58 20.37 -15.05
C ILE A 291 3.89 20.98 -13.84
N ASN A 292 4.56 21.89 -13.11
CA ASN A 292 3.98 22.55 -11.95
C ASN A 292 2.68 23.30 -12.29
N ILE A 293 2.65 24.01 -13.41
CA ILE A 293 1.51 24.84 -13.82
C ILE A 293 0.48 24.07 -14.63
N HIS A 294 0.94 23.16 -15.49
CA HIS A 294 0.11 22.52 -16.50
C HIS A 294 -0.21 21.06 -16.20
N GLY A 295 0.37 20.48 -15.16
CA GLY A 295 0.26 19.06 -14.86
C GLY A 295 1.13 18.20 -15.78
N VAL A 296 1.13 16.90 -15.51
CA VAL A 296 1.85 15.91 -16.32
C VAL A 296 1.19 15.79 -17.69
N SER A 297 2.01 15.76 -18.74
CA SER A 297 1.55 15.53 -20.11
C SER A 297 1.61 14.03 -20.42
N TYR A 298 0.74 13.23 -19.79
CA TYR A 298 0.52 11.82 -20.17
C TYR A 298 -0.90 11.68 -20.70
N PRO A 299 -1.08 11.62 -22.03
CA PRO A 299 -2.34 11.19 -22.63
C PRO A 299 -2.52 9.68 -22.43
N PRO A 300 -3.58 9.20 -21.75
CA PRO A 300 -3.81 7.77 -21.63
C PRO A 300 -3.77 7.07 -22.99
N GLY A 301 -3.11 5.91 -23.05
CA GLY A 301 -2.85 5.17 -24.28
C GLY A 301 -1.59 5.57 -25.06
N SER A 302 -0.92 6.66 -24.70
CA SER A 302 0.43 6.96 -25.19
C SER A 302 1.49 6.12 -24.47
N ASP A 303 2.75 6.22 -24.90
CA ASP A 303 3.85 5.60 -24.18
C ASP A 303 4.10 6.32 -22.84
N LEU A 304 3.94 5.59 -21.73
CA LEU A 304 4.18 6.13 -20.38
C LEU A 304 5.61 6.67 -20.23
N ARG A 305 6.59 6.09 -20.93
CA ARG A 305 8.01 6.44 -20.83
C ARG A 305 8.38 7.80 -21.44
N GLU A 306 7.44 8.41 -22.15
CA GLU A 306 7.59 9.79 -22.64
C GLU A 306 7.40 10.81 -21.51
N SER A 307 6.58 10.48 -20.51
CA SER A 307 6.17 11.38 -19.43
C SER A 307 6.71 10.98 -18.06
N PHE A 308 7.20 9.75 -17.93
CA PHE A 308 7.71 9.20 -16.68
C PHE A 308 8.97 8.35 -16.92
N ASP A 309 9.89 8.37 -15.96
CA ASP A 309 10.93 7.35 -15.87
C ASP A 309 10.43 6.23 -14.96
N VAL A 310 10.12 5.05 -15.52
CA VAL A 310 9.73 3.85 -14.77
C VAL A 310 11.00 3.13 -14.29
N TRP A 311 11.08 2.85 -13.00
CA TRP A 311 12.27 2.33 -12.35
C TRP A 311 12.26 0.81 -12.27
N HIS A 312 13.36 0.19 -12.68
CA HIS A 312 13.69 -1.20 -12.35
C HIS A 312 15.08 -1.26 -11.72
N LEU A 313 15.24 -2.02 -10.63
CA LEU A 313 16.45 -2.00 -9.80
C LEU A 313 17.75 -2.28 -10.58
N HIS A 314 17.70 -3.16 -11.58
CA HIS A 314 18.87 -3.61 -12.33
C HIS A 314 19.00 -3.02 -13.73
N SER A 315 18.20 -1.99 -14.06
CA SER A 315 18.23 -1.37 -15.39
C SER A 315 19.47 -0.51 -15.62
N PRO A 316 19.88 -0.29 -16.88
CA PRO A 316 20.93 0.67 -17.22
C PRO A 316 20.66 2.08 -16.70
N GLU A 317 19.40 2.53 -16.76
CA GLU A 317 18.96 3.84 -16.30
C GLU A 317 19.15 3.98 -14.78
N MET A 318 18.80 2.94 -14.01
CA MET A 318 19.03 2.94 -12.57
C MET A 318 20.53 3.00 -12.23
N LYS A 319 21.37 2.26 -12.97
CA LYS A 319 22.84 2.32 -12.80
C LYS A 319 23.38 3.72 -13.08
N GLU A 320 22.84 4.42 -14.07
CA GLU A 320 23.22 5.80 -14.36
C GLU A 320 22.72 6.76 -13.27
N LEU A 321 21.47 6.60 -12.82
CA LEU A 321 20.89 7.41 -11.76
C LEU A 321 21.70 7.34 -10.46
N LEU A 322 22.20 6.16 -10.11
CA LEU A 322 23.04 5.93 -8.93
C LEU A 322 24.43 6.59 -9.00
N LYS A 323 24.88 7.06 -10.17
CA LYS A 323 26.11 7.87 -10.30
C LYS A 323 25.91 9.32 -9.86
N ASN A 324 24.66 9.79 -9.78
CA ASN A 324 24.37 11.14 -9.31
C ASN A 324 24.49 11.22 -7.79
N GLU A 325 25.65 11.65 -7.30
CA GLU A 325 25.97 11.75 -5.87
C GLU A 325 24.96 12.59 -5.08
N ALA A 326 24.34 13.61 -5.69
CA ALA A 326 23.40 14.50 -5.00
C ALA A 326 22.09 13.80 -4.59
N ILE A 327 21.70 12.73 -5.31
CA ILE A 327 20.45 12.00 -5.05
C ILE A 327 20.68 10.52 -4.71
N ARG A 328 21.92 10.03 -4.84
CA ARG A 328 22.28 8.61 -4.67
C ARG A 328 21.71 8.01 -3.39
N ASP A 329 21.92 8.66 -2.25
CA ASP A 329 21.46 8.15 -0.95
C ASP A 329 19.92 8.05 -0.87
N ARG A 330 19.21 9.00 -1.48
CA ARG A 330 17.75 8.96 -1.57
C ARG A 330 17.28 7.81 -2.46
N VAL A 331 17.94 7.60 -3.60
CA VAL A 331 17.63 6.52 -4.54
C VAL A 331 17.89 5.16 -3.89
N VAL A 332 19.03 4.99 -3.22
CA VAL A 332 19.37 3.75 -2.49
C VAL A 332 18.31 3.42 -1.44
N ARG A 333 17.96 4.39 -0.57
CA ARG A 333 16.90 4.17 0.44
C ARG A 333 15.54 3.84 -0.18
N THR A 334 15.20 4.49 -1.30
CA THR A 334 13.94 4.19 -2.01
C THR A 334 13.98 2.77 -2.57
N ASN A 335 15.09 2.36 -3.16
CA ASN A 335 15.26 1.02 -3.71
C ASN A 335 15.17 -0.06 -2.64
N GLU A 336 15.85 0.11 -1.51
CA GLU A 336 15.80 -0.81 -0.36
C GLU A 336 14.37 -0.98 0.19
N GLY A 337 13.60 0.11 0.18
CA GLY A 337 12.20 0.13 0.61
C GLY A 337 11.19 -0.35 -0.44
N THR A 338 11.60 -0.57 -1.69
CA THR A 338 10.68 -0.85 -2.81
C THR A 338 10.93 -2.21 -3.46
N PHE A 339 12.18 -2.65 -3.53
CA PHE A 339 12.58 -3.86 -4.22
C PHE A 339 13.27 -4.85 -3.28
N TYR A 340 13.06 -6.13 -3.53
CA TYR A 340 14.00 -7.19 -3.15
C TYR A 340 15.32 -7.01 -3.89
N SER A 341 16.39 -7.66 -3.41
CA SER A 341 17.73 -7.50 -3.98
C SER A 341 17.86 -7.98 -5.44
N ASP A 342 16.92 -8.80 -5.92
CA ASP A 342 16.82 -9.30 -7.29
C ASP A 342 15.95 -8.41 -8.21
N GLY A 343 15.38 -7.33 -7.69
CA GLY A 343 14.57 -6.37 -8.44
C GLY A 343 13.07 -6.66 -8.45
N MET A 344 12.61 -7.76 -7.81
CA MET A 344 11.18 -7.98 -7.59
C MET A 344 10.65 -6.91 -6.61
N VAL A 345 9.48 -6.33 -6.90
CA VAL A 345 8.87 -5.33 -6.02
C VAL A 345 8.41 -6.00 -4.71
N ARG A 346 8.60 -5.33 -3.57
CA ARG A 346 8.25 -5.82 -2.22
C ARG A 346 7.19 -5.00 -1.50
N VAL A 347 6.58 -4.03 -2.18
CA VAL A 347 5.53 -3.15 -1.65
C VAL A 347 4.35 -3.06 -2.60
N SER A 348 3.15 -2.78 -2.08
CA SER A 348 1.94 -2.64 -2.90
C SER A 348 1.86 -1.29 -3.64
N GLY A 349 0.89 -1.16 -4.54
CA GLY A 349 0.67 0.04 -5.35
C GLY A 349 1.73 0.21 -6.45
N ARG A 350 2.44 -0.86 -6.80
CA ARG A 350 3.59 -0.88 -7.73
C ARG A 350 3.52 -2.08 -8.69
N GLU A 351 2.33 -2.61 -8.89
CA GLU A 351 2.07 -3.88 -9.57
C GLU A 351 2.47 -3.85 -11.05
N TYR A 352 2.37 -2.71 -11.74
CA TYR A 352 2.81 -2.58 -13.14
C TYR A 352 4.32 -2.82 -13.27
N THR A 353 5.14 -2.26 -12.37
CA THR A 353 6.59 -2.48 -12.37
C THR A 353 6.94 -3.96 -12.17
N SER A 354 6.13 -4.69 -11.40
CA SER A 354 6.25 -6.15 -11.28
C SER A 354 5.78 -6.88 -12.54
N LEU A 355 4.59 -6.56 -13.05
CA LEU A 355 3.97 -7.19 -14.22
C LEU A 355 4.85 -7.07 -15.45
N GLU A 356 5.45 -5.91 -15.69
CA GLU A 356 6.32 -5.64 -16.82
C GLU A 356 7.60 -6.51 -16.83
N GLN A 357 8.00 -7.03 -15.65
CA GLN A 357 9.10 -7.97 -15.51
C GLN A 357 8.68 -9.44 -15.71
N SER A 358 7.39 -9.73 -15.73
CA SER A 358 6.88 -11.09 -15.87
C SER A 358 7.12 -11.66 -17.27
N GLY A 359 7.33 -12.98 -17.33
CA GLY A 359 7.41 -13.68 -18.62
C GLY A 359 6.12 -13.58 -19.44
N CYS A 360 4.97 -13.52 -18.76
CA CYS A 360 3.64 -13.38 -19.36
C CYS A 360 3.46 -12.04 -20.09
N PHE A 361 4.00 -10.94 -19.54
CA PHE A 361 3.96 -9.63 -20.18
C PHE A 361 5.02 -9.49 -21.29
N GLN A 362 6.25 -9.97 -21.03
CA GLN A 362 7.38 -9.79 -21.94
C GLN A 362 7.35 -10.70 -23.16
N ARG A 363 6.80 -11.92 -23.03
CA ARG A 363 6.78 -12.93 -24.09
C ARG A 363 5.36 -13.31 -24.54
N GLY A 364 4.34 -12.83 -23.85
CA GLY A 364 2.94 -12.97 -24.21
C GLY A 364 2.26 -11.61 -24.37
N GLU A 365 0.93 -11.62 -24.29
CA GLU A 365 0.08 -10.43 -24.43
C GLU A 365 -0.72 -10.15 -23.15
N MET A 366 -0.26 -10.65 -22.00
CA MET A 366 -0.95 -10.43 -20.74
C MET A 366 -0.73 -9.00 -20.23
N GLY A 367 -1.81 -8.33 -19.85
CA GLY A 367 -1.79 -6.99 -19.25
C GLY A 367 -2.72 -6.90 -18.04
N CYS A 368 -2.84 -5.70 -17.46
CA CYS A 368 -3.71 -5.48 -16.30
C CYS A 368 -5.16 -5.90 -16.57
N LEU A 369 -5.69 -5.53 -17.74
CA LEU A 369 -7.07 -5.85 -18.14
C LEU A 369 -7.28 -7.30 -18.59
N THR A 370 -6.24 -8.13 -18.60
CA THR A 370 -6.43 -9.59 -18.72
C THR A 370 -7.15 -10.13 -17.49
N CYS A 371 -6.82 -9.61 -16.29
CA CYS A 371 -7.40 -10.06 -15.02
C CYS A 371 -8.39 -9.07 -14.42
N HIS A 372 -8.18 -7.77 -14.58
CA HIS A 372 -9.04 -6.72 -14.00
C HIS A 372 -10.09 -6.21 -14.98
N GLN A 373 -11.21 -5.73 -14.45
CA GLN A 373 -12.29 -5.10 -15.18
C GLN A 373 -12.79 -3.88 -14.40
N LEU A 374 -12.57 -2.70 -14.96
CA LEU A 374 -12.80 -1.42 -14.27
C LEU A 374 -14.28 -1.02 -14.21
N HIS A 375 -15.12 -1.65 -15.02
CA HIS A 375 -16.57 -1.50 -15.00
C HIS A 375 -17.23 -2.88 -14.96
N GLN A 376 -17.92 -3.19 -13.85
CA GLN A 376 -18.55 -4.50 -13.67
C GLN A 376 -19.46 -4.81 -14.87
N SER A 377 -19.20 -5.93 -15.53
CA SER A 377 -20.04 -6.39 -16.63
C SER A 377 -21.39 -6.88 -16.14
N SER A 378 -22.39 -6.86 -17.02
CA SER A 378 -23.76 -7.27 -16.69
C SER A 378 -23.92 -8.76 -16.35
N ASP A 379 -22.96 -9.59 -16.72
CA ASP A 379 -22.90 -11.03 -16.43
C ASP A 379 -22.17 -11.36 -15.12
N ASP A 380 -21.49 -10.39 -14.50
CA ASP A 380 -20.93 -10.56 -13.16
C ASP A 380 -22.02 -10.40 -12.09
N THR A 381 -22.34 -11.52 -11.43
CA THR A 381 -23.45 -11.61 -10.47
C THR A 381 -23.09 -11.20 -9.05
N ARG A 382 -21.82 -10.85 -8.78
CA ARG A 382 -21.38 -10.42 -7.45
C ARG A 382 -22.02 -9.09 -7.05
N SER A 383 -22.10 -8.85 -5.75
CA SER A 383 -22.48 -7.54 -5.24
C SER A 383 -21.46 -6.47 -5.68
N ARG A 384 -21.89 -5.20 -5.73
CA ARG A 384 -20.99 -4.07 -6.06
C ARG A 384 -19.78 -4.01 -5.14
N THR A 385 -19.98 -4.24 -3.84
CA THR A 385 -18.91 -4.25 -2.84
C THR A 385 -17.91 -5.39 -3.09
N ASP A 386 -18.40 -6.59 -3.39
CA ASP A 386 -17.53 -7.75 -3.64
C ASP A 386 -16.75 -7.61 -4.95
N TRP A 387 -17.36 -7.03 -5.98
CA TRP A 387 -16.67 -6.72 -7.24
C TRP A 387 -15.65 -5.59 -7.07
N ALA A 388 -15.99 -4.53 -6.33
CA ALA A 388 -15.12 -3.37 -6.14
C ALA A 388 -13.82 -3.73 -5.41
N ASN A 389 -13.84 -4.78 -4.58
CA ASN A 389 -12.63 -5.39 -4.04
C ASN A 389 -11.82 -6.03 -5.19
N ASP A 390 -10.63 -5.50 -5.43
CA ASP A 390 -9.69 -5.86 -6.51
C ASP A 390 -10.18 -5.67 -7.96
N GLN A 391 -11.49 -5.48 -8.21
CA GLN A 391 -12.05 -5.30 -9.55
C GLN A 391 -11.62 -6.40 -10.53
N LEU A 392 -11.50 -7.64 -10.04
CA LEU A 392 -11.15 -8.79 -10.87
C LEU A 392 -12.32 -9.20 -11.78
N LYS A 393 -12.02 -9.73 -12.96
CA LYS A 393 -12.99 -10.45 -13.79
C LYS A 393 -13.43 -11.74 -13.10
N PRO A 394 -14.66 -12.23 -13.32
CA PRO A 394 -15.08 -13.54 -12.82
C PRO A 394 -14.13 -14.68 -13.22
N THR A 395 -13.66 -14.67 -14.47
CA THR A 395 -12.68 -15.63 -15.01
C THR A 395 -11.28 -15.48 -14.41
N ALA A 396 -11.02 -14.44 -13.61
CA ALA A 396 -9.74 -14.19 -12.97
C ALA A 396 -9.74 -14.48 -11.46
N ILE A 397 -10.85 -14.91 -10.88
CA ILE A 397 -10.92 -15.28 -9.45
C ILE A 397 -10.14 -16.60 -9.19
N GLY A 398 -10.16 -17.52 -10.15
CA GLY A 398 -9.49 -18.81 -10.07
C GLY A 398 -8.47 -19.05 -11.18
N ASN A 399 -8.08 -20.32 -11.35
CA ASN A 399 -7.04 -20.74 -12.30
C ASN A 399 -7.36 -20.43 -13.77
N ASP A 400 -8.61 -20.13 -14.09
CA ASP A 400 -9.05 -19.81 -15.45
C ASP A 400 -8.30 -18.61 -16.04
N ALA A 401 -7.75 -17.69 -15.23
CA ALA A 401 -6.86 -16.64 -15.73
C ALA A 401 -5.57 -17.20 -16.33
N CYS A 402 -5.02 -18.26 -15.73
CA CYS A 402 -3.79 -18.88 -16.19
C CYS A 402 -4.08 -19.84 -17.34
N LEU A 403 -5.17 -20.62 -17.24
CA LEU A 403 -5.54 -21.66 -18.19
C LEU A 403 -5.99 -21.15 -19.56
N GLN A 404 -6.20 -19.83 -19.71
CA GLN A 404 -6.38 -19.18 -21.01
C GLN A 404 -5.15 -19.32 -21.92
N CYS A 405 -3.95 -19.42 -21.34
CA CYS A 405 -2.69 -19.56 -22.08
C CYS A 405 -1.94 -20.86 -21.74
N HIS A 406 -2.25 -21.48 -20.59
CA HIS A 406 -1.60 -22.67 -20.09
C HIS A 406 -2.50 -23.90 -20.25
N ASP A 407 -1.98 -24.98 -20.85
CA ASP A 407 -2.74 -26.20 -21.12
C ASP A 407 -3.19 -26.90 -19.82
N GLN A 408 -4.51 -27.03 -19.62
CA GLN A 408 -5.06 -27.59 -18.39
C GLN A 408 -4.63 -29.05 -18.14
N GLN A 409 -4.38 -29.84 -19.18
CA GLN A 409 -3.95 -31.22 -19.02
C GLN A 409 -2.52 -31.29 -18.48
N GLN A 410 -1.64 -30.43 -19.01
CA GLN A 410 -0.26 -30.26 -18.53
C GLN A 410 -0.21 -29.68 -17.11
N TYR A 411 -1.04 -28.68 -16.81
CA TYR A 411 -1.05 -27.95 -15.53
C TYR A 411 -2.18 -28.41 -14.59
N SER A 412 -2.33 -29.73 -14.48
CA SER A 412 -3.32 -30.40 -13.60
C SER A 412 -2.75 -30.72 -12.21
N THR A 413 -3.42 -31.58 -11.43
CA THR A 413 -2.90 -32.06 -10.13
C THR A 413 -1.56 -32.78 -10.24
N SER A 414 -1.21 -33.28 -11.43
CA SER A 414 0.12 -33.83 -11.72
C SER A 414 1.21 -32.77 -11.72
N HIS A 415 0.86 -31.51 -11.99
CA HIS A 415 1.76 -30.37 -11.90
C HIS A 415 1.70 -29.72 -10.52
N THR A 416 0.51 -29.52 -9.95
CA THR A 416 0.39 -28.84 -8.66
C THR A 416 0.82 -29.73 -7.49
N HIS A 417 0.76 -31.06 -7.65
CA HIS A 417 0.95 -32.06 -6.59
C HIS A 417 0.00 -31.90 -5.39
N HIS A 418 -1.15 -31.25 -5.62
CA HIS A 418 -2.19 -31.03 -4.62
C HIS A 418 -3.52 -31.64 -5.09
N ALA A 419 -4.44 -31.86 -4.15
CA ALA A 419 -5.82 -32.24 -4.49
C ALA A 419 -6.47 -31.13 -5.34
N ALA A 420 -7.26 -31.51 -6.34
CA ALA A 420 -7.78 -30.58 -7.35
C ALA A 420 -8.61 -29.42 -6.78
N ASP A 421 -9.32 -29.68 -5.69
CA ASP A 421 -10.22 -28.76 -4.99
C ASP A 421 -9.53 -28.01 -3.83
N SER A 422 -8.26 -28.31 -3.55
CA SER A 422 -7.51 -27.64 -2.48
C SER A 422 -6.92 -26.31 -2.94
N VAL A 423 -6.70 -25.41 -1.98
CA VAL A 423 -6.04 -24.11 -2.20
C VAL A 423 -4.61 -24.24 -2.77
N GLY A 424 -3.94 -25.39 -2.57
CA GLY A 424 -2.63 -25.67 -3.17
C GLY A 424 -2.68 -25.97 -4.67
N SER A 425 -3.86 -26.27 -5.22
CA SER A 425 -4.07 -26.35 -6.67
C SER A 425 -4.39 -25.00 -7.31
N ASN A 426 -4.45 -23.91 -6.53
CA ASN A 426 -4.61 -22.56 -7.07
C ASN A 426 -3.26 -22.03 -7.61
N CYS A 427 -3.18 -21.79 -8.92
CA CYS A 427 -1.98 -21.30 -9.60
C CYS A 427 -1.40 -20.04 -8.93
N TYR A 428 -2.27 -19.15 -8.46
CA TYR A 428 -1.87 -17.90 -7.80
C TYR A 428 -1.05 -18.14 -6.53
N ASN A 429 -1.33 -19.19 -5.76
CA ASN A 429 -0.66 -19.42 -4.49
C ASN A 429 0.82 -19.80 -4.64
N CYS A 430 1.19 -20.40 -5.78
CA CYS A 430 2.58 -20.72 -6.11
C CYS A 430 3.25 -19.62 -6.95
N HIS A 431 2.55 -19.12 -7.97
CA HIS A 431 3.14 -18.23 -8.98
C HIS A 431 2.97 -16.73 -8.69
N MET A 432 2.00 -16.37 -7.85
CA MET A 432 1.76 -15.00 -7.37
C MET A 432 1.69 -14.97 -5.83
N PRO A 433 2.77 -15.39 -5.14
CA PRO A 433 2.77 -15.48 -3.69
C PRO A 433 2.64 -14.10 -3.03
N HIS A 434 2.19 -14.06 -1.77
CA HIS A 434 1.97 -12.83 -1.02
C HIS A 434 3.30 -12.29 -0.46
N THR A 435 4.14 -11.75 -1.35
CA THR A 435 5.49 -11.27 -1.00
C THR A 435 5.62 -9.74 -1.04
N ALA A 436 4.57 -9.01 -1.42
CA ALA A 436 4.55 -7.55 -1.32
C ALA A 436 3.84 -7.11 -0.04
N TYR A 437 4.37 -6.11 0.66
CA TYR A 437 3.77 -5.56 1.88
C TYR A 437 3.00 -4.27 1.59
N GLY A 438 1.81 -4.12 2.18
CA GLY A 438 1.03 -2.89 2.14
C GLY A 438 -0.25 -2.99 2.94
N LEU A 439 -0.76 -1.88 3.46
CA LEU A 439 -2.03 -1.77 4.18
C LEU A 439 -2.14 -2.71 5.38
N LEU A 440 -1.01 -2.94 6.07
CA LEU A 440 -0.87 -3.95 7.14
C LEU A 440 -1.25 -5.37 6.67
N LYS A 441 -1.07 -5.68 5.39
CA LYS A 441 -1.39 -6.94 4.73
C LYS A 441 -0.24 -7.39 3.84
N ALA A 442 -0.34 -8.63 3.37
CA ALA A 442 0.49 -9.15 2.30
C ALA A 442 -0.31 -9.19 1.00
N ILE A 443 0.30 -8.74 -0.09
CA ILE A 443 -0.30 -8.57 -1.41
C ILE A 443 0.40 -9.50 -2.40
N ARG A 444 -0.38 -10.05 -3.34
CA ARG A 444 0.13 -10.94 -4.38
C ARG A 444 1.15 -10.23 -5.28
N ASN A 445 2.28 -10.88 -5.52
CA ASN A 445 3.29 -10.34 -6.39
C ASN A 445 2.94 -10.55 -7.86
N HIS A 446 2.97 -9.47 -8.64
CA HIS A 446 2.61 -9.48 -10.06
C HIS A 446 3.77 -9.81 -11.00
N THR A 447 4.97 -10.12 -10.49
CA THR A 447 6.08 -10.58 -11.35
C THR A 447 5.82 -11.99 -11.91
N ILE A 448 4.91 -12.75 -11.30
CA ILE A 448 4.43 -14.06 -11.76
C ILE A 448 5.60 -15.00 -12.05
N SER A 449 6.20 -15.50 -10.97
CA SER A 449 7.44 -16.26 -10.99
C SER A 449 7.22 -17.76 -10.87
N ILE A 450 8.20 -18.55 -11.28
CA ILE A 450 8.25 -19.99 -10.95
C ILE A 450 8.89 -20.10 -9.55
N PRO A 451 8.33 -20.90 -8.62
CA PRO A 451 8.95 -21.13 -7.32
C PRO A 451 10.41 -21.59 -7.45
N ASP A 452 11.33 -20.82 -6.87
CA ASP A 452 12.76 -21.12 -6.85
C ASP A 452 13.32 -20.73 -5.49
N LEU A 453 13.51 -21.74 -4.64
CA LEU A 453 13.94 -21.54 -3.26
C LEU A 453 15.33 -20.90 -3.18
N LYS A 454 16.23 -21.15 -4.14
CA LYS A 454 17.57 -20.57 -4.15
C LYS A 454 17.49 -19.07 -4.39
N GLN A 455 16.64 -18.63 -5.31
CA GLN A 455 16.40 -17.21 -5.56
C GLN A 455 15.71 -16.53 -4.36
N ASP A 456 14.66 -17.16 -3.82
CA ASP A 456 13.92 -16.61 -2.67
C ASP A 456 14.82 -16.46 -1.43
N LEU A 457 15.67 -17.46 -1.16
CA LEU A 457 16.62 -17.41 -0.04
C LEU A 457 17.67 -16.32 -0.21
N ALA A 458 18.22 -16.18 -1.42
CA ALA A 458 19.19 -15.12 -1.73
C ALA A 458 18.58 -13.71 -1.60
N ALA A 459 17.30 -13.56 -1.96
CA ALA A 459 16.56 -12.32 -1.84
C ALA A 459 15.98 -12.05 -0.43
N LYS A 460 16.14 -12.98 0.51
CA LYS A 460 15.48 -12.97 1.83
C LYS A 460 13.95 -12.81 1.71
N ARG A 461 13.34 -13.46 0.72
CA ARG A 461 11.91 -13.41 0.41
C ARG A 461 11.19 -14.67 0.94
N PRO A 462 10.00 -14.56 1.54
CA PRO A 462 9.20 -15.73 1.88
C PRO A 462 8.82 -16.54 0.62
N ASN A 463 9.20 -17.82 0.58
CA ASN A 463 8.84 -18.69 -0.54
C ASN A 463 7.36 -19.07 -0.50
N ALA A 464 6.80 -19.47 -1.65
CA ALA A 464 5.39 -19.80 -1.78
C ALA A 464 4.96 -21.03 -0.95
N CYS A 465 5.77 -22.08 -0.93
CA CYS A 465 5.42 -23.35 -0.29
C CYS A 465 5.22 -23.19 1.22
N ASN A 466 6.17 -22.52 1.88
CA ASN A 466 6.13 -22.29 3.32
C ASN A 466 5.20 -21.14 3.73
N GLN A 467 4.45 -20.52 2.81
CA GLN A 467 3.33 -19.64 3.17
C GLN A 467 2.04 -20.42 3.49
N CYS A 468 1.89 -21.66 3.00
CA CYS A 468 0.80 -22.56 3.44
C CYS A 468 1.32 -23.65 4.39
N HIS A 469 2.48 -24.23 4.07
CA HIS A 469 3.16 -25.24 4.87
C HIS A 469 4.04 -24.60 5.93
N LEU A 470 3.41 -23.84 6.83
CA LEU A 470 4.06 -23.06 7.87
C LEU A 470 4.84 -23.95 8.86
N ASP A 471 4.49 -25.23 8.98
CA ASP A 471 5.11 -26.22 9.86
C ASP A 471 6.29 -26.99 9.23
N LYS A 472 6.70 -26.61 8.01
CA LYS A 472 7.77 -27.28 7.26
C LYS A 472 9.03 -26.43 7.16
N THR A 473 10.17 -27.11 7.05
CA THR A 473 11.50 -26.48 6.93
C THR A 473 11.81 -26.05 5.49
N LEU A 474 12.86 -25.25 5.28
CA LEU A 474 13.31 -24.95 3.92
C LEU A 474 13.87 -26.18 3.21
N LYS A 475 14.48 -27.10 3.96
CA LYS A 475 14.93 -28.40 3.41
C LYS A 475 13.77 -29.23 2.86
N TRP A 476 12.63 -29.25 3.55
CA TRP A 476 11.42 -29.89 3.03
C TRP A 476 11.01 -29.30 1.69
N THR A 477 10.97 -27.96 1.58
CA THR A 477 10.65 -27.27 0.32
C THR A 477 11.67 -27.58 -0.77
N ALA A 478 12.97 -27.54 -0.46
CA ALA A 478 14.05 -27.85 -1.39
C ALA A 478 13.92 -29.27 -1.97
N THR A 479 13.63 -30.26 -1.11
CA THR A 479 13.42 -31.65 -1.54
C THR A 479 12.25 -31.77 -2.50
N HIS A 480 11.09 -31.17 -2.20
CA HIS A 480 9.92 -31.27 -3.07
C HIS A 480 10.12 -30.54 -4.41
N LEU A 481 10.74 -29.36 -4.41
CA LEU A 481 11.07 -28.65 -5.64
C LEU A 481 12.05 -29.44 -6.53
N SER A 482 13.00 -30.14 -5.91
CA SER A 482 13.95 -31.01 -6.62
C SER A 482 13.26 -32.26 -7.17
N ASP A 483 12.50 -32.98 -6.33
CA ASP A 483 11.86 -34.24 -6.69
C ASP A 483 10.76 -34.06 -7.75
N TRP A 484 9.98 -32.97 -7.68
CA TRP A 484 8.85 -32.74 -8.56
C TRP A 484 9.21 -32.01 -9.85
N TYR A 485 10.15 -31.06 -9.78
CA TYR A 485 10.42 -30.14 -10.88
C TYR A 485 11.89 -30.10 -11.32
N SER A 486 12.76 -30.93 -10.74
CA SER A 486 14.21 -30.90 -10.98
C SER A 486 14.85 -29.53 -10.70
N ILE A 487 14.33 -28.77 -9.73
CA ILE A 487 14.90 -27.49 -9.32
C ILE A 487 15.98 -27.73 -8.26
N ASP A 488 17.17 -27.18 -8.49
CA ASP A 488 18.33 -27.39 -7.61
C ASP A 488 18.09 -26.84 -6.20
N ALA A 489 18.38 -27.66 -5.20
CA ALA A 489 18.36 -27.24 -3.81
C ALA A 489 19.51 -26.25 -3.52
N PRO A 490 19.26 -25.14 -2.78
CA PRO A 490 20.33 -24.30 -2.28
C PRO A 490 21.11 -24.98 -1.14
N GLU A 491 22.28 -24.44 -0.80
CA GLU A 491 22.93 -24.78 0.47
C GLU A 491 22.11 -24.23 1.63
N LEU A 492 21.82 -25.07 2.62
CA LEU A 492 21.01 -24.73 3.78
C LEU A 492 21.82 -24.92 5.07
N ASP A 493 21.70 -23.96 5.98
CA ASP A 493 22.26 -24.10 7.33
C ASP A 493 21.41 -25.07 8.20
N ALA A 494 21.87 -25.31 9.44
CA ALA A 494 21.20 -26.21 10.37
C ALA A 494 19.78 -25.71 10.72
N ASP A 495 19.62 -24.41 11.01
CA ASP A 495 18.31 -23.84 11.33
C ASP A 495 17.34 -24.02 10.16
N GLN A 496 17.76 -23.70 8.94
CA GLN A 496 16.96 -23.83 7.72
C GLN A 496 16.61 -25.28 7.39
N SER A 497 17.42 -26.23 7.85
CA SER A 497 17.20 -27.66 7.66
C SER A 497 16.25 -28.27 8.68
N GLU A 498 16.26 -27.77 9.91
CA GLU A 498 15.61 -28.40 11.07
C GLU A 498 14.40 -27.63 11.59
N VAL A 499 14.39 -26.31 11.45
CA VAL A 499 13.32 -25.43 11.96
C VAL A 499 12.42 -25.00 10.82
N ALA A 500 11.12 -24.92 11.10
CA ALA A 500 10.13 -24.48 10.13
C ALA A 500 10.44 -23.07 9.64
N ALA A 501 10.31 -22.84 8.32
CA ALA A 501 10.73 -21.60 7.69
C ALA A 501 9.97 -20.38 8.24
N SER A 502 8.67 -20.56 8.52
CA SER A 502 7.81 -19.52 9.10
C SER A 502 8.31 -19.04 10.48
N ILE A 503 8.82 -19.95 11.30
CA ILE A 503 9.41 -19.65 12.61
C ILE A 503 10.70 -18.85 12.44
N LEU A 504 11.55 -19.22 11.48
CA LEU A 504 12.77 -18.46 11.19
C LEU A 504 12.48 -17.05 10.67
N TRP A 505 11.50 -16.90 9.77
CA TRP A 505 11.06 -15.59 9.27
C TRP A 505 10.55 -14.70 10.40
N LEU A 506 9.76 -15.26 11.33
CA LEU A 506 9.19 -14.54 12.47
C LEU A 506 10.23 -14.19 13.54
N LEU A 507 11.12 -15.13 13.90
CA LEU A 507 12.03 -14.94 15.02
C LEU A 507 13.31 -14.18 14.64
N LYS A 508 13.92 -14.50 13.49
CA LYS A 508 15.21 -13.93 13.07
C LYS A 508 15.19 -13.12 11.76
N GLY A 509 14.09 -13.15 11.01
CA GLY A 509 13.96 -12.38 9.76
C GLY A 509 14.00 -10.86 9.97
N ASP A 510 14.20 -10.13 8.88
CA ASP A 510 14.07 -8.66 8.85
C ASP A 510 12.61 -8.22 9.15
N ALA A 511 12.39 -6.92 9.32
CA ALA A 511 11.07 -6.40 9.68
C ALA A 511 9.96 -6.82 8.68
N ALA A 512 10.28 -6.87 7.38
CA ALA A 512 9.33 -7.29 6.36
C ALA A 512 8.98 -8.78 6.47
N ASN A 513 9.98 -9.64 6.65
CA ASN A 513 9.76 -11.07 6.86
C ASN A 513 8.90 -11.32 8.09
N ARG A 514 9.14 -10.61 9.19
CA ARG A 514 8.32 -10.72 10.40
C ARG A 514 6.88 -10.25 10.15
N ALA A 515 6.69 -9.13 9.45
CA ALA A 515 5.37 -8.63 9.09
C ALA A 515 4.59 -9.61 8.20
N LEU A 516 5.24 -10.13 7.15
CA LEU A 516 4.64 -11.10 6.24
C LEU A 516 4.35 -12.42 6.96
N ALA A 517 5.28 -12.97 7.73
CA ALA A 517 5.06 -14.20 8.50
C ALA A 517 3.93 -14.05 9.52
N ALA A 518 3.85 -12.92 10.22
CA ALA A 518 2.75 -12.61 11.13
C ALA A 518 1.41 -12.62 10.41
N TRP A 519 1.32 -11.97 9.25
CA TRP A 519 0.12 -11.95 8.43
C TRP A 519 -0.25 -13.36 7.95
N THR A 520 0.71 -14.11 7.43
CA THR A 520 0.50 -15.46 6.89
C THR A 520 -0.01 -16.43 7.96
N MET A 521 0.43 -16.31 9.21
CA MET A 521 -0.11 -17.12 10.32
C MET A 521 -1.60 -16.87 10.61
N GLY A 522 -2.14 -15.73 10.18
CA GLY A 522 -3.57 -15.39 10.23
C GLY A 522 -4.33 -15.70 8.93
N TRP A 523 -3.65 -16.14 7.87
CA TRP A 523 -4.28 -16.39 6.58
C TRP A 523 -5.01 -17.74 6.59
N SER A 524 -6.28 -17.74 6.18
CA SER A 524 -7.17 -18.91 6.22
C SER A 524 -6.60 -20.14 5.50
N ASP A 525 -5.99 -19.96 4.33
CA ASP A 525 -5.46 -21.07 3.53
C ASP A 525 -4.25 -21.72 4.20
N ALA A 526 -3.42 -20.90 4.87
CA ALA A 526 -2.28 -21.38 5.61
C ALA A 526 -2.70 -22.12 6.88
N GLN A 527 -3.71 -21.61 7.59
CA GLN A 527 -4.29 -22.28 8.76
C GLN A 527 -4.98 -23.59 8.40
N ALA A 528 -5.70 -23.63 7.28
CA ALA A 528 -6.31 -24.86 6.78
C ALA A 528 -5.27 -25.93 6.40
N THR A 529 -4.09 -25.50 5.95
CA THR A 529 -3.02 -26.40 5.49
C THR A 529 -2.12 -26.89 6.62
N SER A 530 -1.73 -26.01 7.53
CA SER A 530 -0.73 -26.29 8.59
C SER A 530 -1.31 -26.39 10.00
N GLY A 531 -2.63 -26.32 10.12
CA GLY A 531 -3.35 -26.22 11.40
C GLY A 531 -3.33 -24.79 11.95
N ASN A 532 -4.05 -24.56 13.05
CA ASN A 532 -4.19 -23.26 13.71
C ASN A 532 -4.02 -23.35 15.24
N ASN A 533 -3.39 -24.43 15.73
CA ASN A 533 -3.26 -24.72 17.15
C ASN A 533 -1.88 -24.40 17.72
N TRP A 534 -0.88 -24.03 16.91
CA TRP A 534 0.52 -23.85 17.37
C TRP A 534 1.04 -22.41 17.27
N GLN A 535 0.34 -21.54 16.54
CA GLN A 535 0.83 -20.21 16.15
C GLN A 535 0.81 -19.18 17.30
N SER A 536 -0.07 -19.35 18.29
CA SER A 536 -0.39 -18.33 19.29
C SER A 536 0.84 -17.87 20.07
N ILE A 537 1.70 -18.80 20.52
CA ILE A 537 2.90 -18.50 21.28
C ILE A 537 3.93 -17.69 20.47
N TYR A 538 3.99 -17.90 19.14
CA TYR A 538 4.90 -17.20 18.26
C TYR A 538 4.39 -15.80 17.93
N LEU A 539 3.10 -15.67 17.63
CA LEU A 539 2.45 -14.38 17.41
C LEU A 539 2.47 -13.52 18.67
N ALA A 540 2.35 -14.10 19.87
CA ALA A 540 2.45 -13.38 21.14
C ALA A 540 3.80 -12.66 21.29
N GLN A 541 4.91 -13.26 20.84
CA GLN A 541 6.23 -12.61 20.86
C GLN A 541 6.25 -11.30 20.06
N LEU A 542 5.48 -11.23 18.97
CA LEU A 542 5.42 -10.07 18.09
C LEU A 542 4.65 -8.89 18.68
N LEU A 543 3.88 -9.08 19.76
CA LEU A 543 3.29 -7.96 20.50
C LEU A 543 4.37 -7.05 21.13
N ASN A 544 5.61 -7.52 21.23
CA ASN A 544 6.78 -6.74 21.65
C ASN A 544 7.71 -6.33 20.50
N ASP A 545 7.33 -6.52 19.24
CA ASP A 545 8.18 -6.11 18.11
C ASP A 545 8.41 -4.58 18.12
N PRO A 546 9.62 -4.06 17.77
CA PRO A 546 9.84 -2.62 17.70
C PRO A 546 8.99 -1.88 16.66
N TYR A 547 8.42 -2.59 15.66
CA TYR A 547 7.54 -2.01 14.65
C TYR A 547 6.07 -2.11 15.08
N LEU A 548 5.42 -0.97 15.26
CA LEU A 548 4.01 -0.91 15.66
C LEU A 548 3.08 -1.63 14.67
N ALA A 549 3.39 -1.54 13.36
CA ALA A 549 2.69 -2.26 12.31
C ALA A 549 2.69 -3.79 12.53
N ILE A 550 3.82 -4.36 12.96
CA ILE A 550 3.94 -5.80 13.22
C ILE A 550 3.06 -6.21 14.40
N ARG A 551 2.96 -5.37 15.45
CA ARG A 551 2.07 -5.63 16.59
C ARG A 551 0.60 -5.64 16.18
N LEU A 552 0.19 -4.71 15.31
CA LEU A 552 -1.18 -4.66 14.77
C LEU A 552 -1.52 -5.90 13.94
N ILE A 553 -0.58 -6.33 13.09
CA ILE A 553 -0.71 -7.55 12.27
C ILE A 553 -0.79 -8.78 13.19
N ALA A 554 0.08 -8.88 14.18
CA ALA A 554 0.10 -9.99 15.13
C ALA A 554 -1.22 -10.10 15.90
N ARG A 555 -1.77 -8.98 16.40
CA ARG A 555 -3.11 -8.97 17.00
C ARG A 555 -4.15 -9.54 16.03
N ARG A 556 -4.19 -9.03 14.79
CA ARG A 556 -5.18 -9.48 13.79
C ARG A 556 -5.09 -10.99 13.60
N SER A 557 -3.89 -11.52 13.40
CA SER A 557 -3.66 -12.96 13.23
C SER A 557 -4.03 -13.76 14.48
N LEU A 558 -3.73 -13.28 15.69
CA LEU A 558 -4.15 -13.93 16.94
C LEU A 558 -5.68 -14.05 17.02
N GLN A 559 -6.41 -13.00 16.62
CA GLN A 559 -7.87 -12.98 16.65
C GLN A 559 -8.54 -13.86 15.58
N THR A 560 -7.79 -14.38 14.62
CA THR A 560 -8.30 -15.43 13.71
C THR A 560 -8.29 -16.82 14.36
N LEU A 561 -7.57 -17.00 15.48
CA LEU A 561 -7.51 -18.27 16.20
C LEU A 561 -8.77 -18.40 17.07
N PRO A 562 -9.55 -19.49 16.96
CA PRO A 562 -10.85 -19.60 17.64
C PRO A 562 -10.82 -19.37 19.15
N SER A 563 -9.78 -19.84 19.85
CA SER A 563 -9.63 -19.68 21.30
C SER A 563 -9.26 -18.25 21.74
N LEU A 564 -8.85 -17.40 20.81
CA LEU A 564 -8.36 -16.03 21.08
C LEU A 564 -9.17 -14.95 20.36
N ALA A 565 -10.21 -15.32 19.61
CA ALA A 565 -11.01 -14.38 18.80
C ALA A 565 -11.56 -13.21 19.62
N GLU A 566 -12.04 -13.50 20.83
CA GLU A 566 -12.62 -12.52 21.76
C GLU A 566 -11.59 -11.92 22.75
N LEU A 567 -10.32 -12.33 22.67
CA LEU A 567 -9.30 -11.80 23.57
C LEU A 567 -9.02 -10.33 23.24
N LYS A 568 -9.22 -9.47 24.23
CA LYS A 568 -8.88 -8.04 24.10
C LYS A 568 -7.37 -7.86 24.14
N ILE A 569 -6.79 -7.45 23.02
CA ILE A 569 -5.36 -7.19 22.88
C ILE A 569 -5.16 -5.72 22.47
N THR A 570 -4.37 -4.98 23.24
CA THR A 570 -4.02 -3.57 22.97
C THR A 570 -2.58 -3.48 22.44
N PRO A 571 -2.32 -3.72 21.14
CA PRO A 571 -0.96 -3.87 20.60
C PRO A 571 -0.13 -2.58 20.66
N LEU A 572 -0.79 -1.43 20.74
CA LEU A 572 -0.17 -0.11 20.88
C LEU A 572 -0.19 0.40 22.34
N GLY A 573 -0.64 -0.42 23.28
CA GLY A 573 -0.69 -0.10 24.70
C GLY A 573 0.69 -0.11 25.37
N SER A 574 0.70 0.16 26.66
CA SER A 574 1.87 0.09 27.54
C SER A 574 2.49 -1.31 27.58
N ASP A 575 3.75 -1.38 28.01
CA ASP A 575 4.46 -2.66 28.15
C ASP A 575 3.74 -3.64 29.09
N ALA A 576 3.09 -3.11 30.14
CA ALA A 576 2.29 -3.90 31.07
C ALA A 576 1.03 -4.49 30.40
N GLU A 577 0.26 -3.68 29.66
CA GLU A 577 -0.92 -4.16 28.94
C GLU A 577 -0.58 -5.25 27.91
N ARG A 578 0.57 -5.11 27.24
CA ARG A 578 1.03 -6.15 26.29
C ARG A 578 1.52 -7.40 27.02
N ALA A 579 2.21 -7.25 28.16
CA ALA A 579 2.62 -8.38 28.99
C ALA A 579 1.41 -9.19 29.51
N ASP A 580 0.36 -8.51 29.96
CA ASP A 580 -0.89 -9.15 30.44
C ASP A 580 -1.58 -9.93 29.30
N ALA A 581 -1.62 -9.35 28.09
CA ALA A 581 -2.14 -10.05 26.91
C ALA A 581 -1.30 -11.30 26.57
N ILE A 582 0.02 -11.19 26.59
CA ILE A 582 0.94 -12.33 26.34
C ILE A 582 0.71 -13.43 27.39
N GLN A 583 0.59 -13.08 28.67
CA GLN A 583 0.31 -14.07 29.73
C GLN A 583 -1.03 -14.77 29.51
N SER A 584 -2.07 -14.03 29.08
CA SER A 584 -3.38 -14.61 28.78
C SER A 584 -3.31 -15.59 27.61
N ILE A 585 -2.56 -15.25 26.55
CA ILE A 585 -2.34 -16.15 25.40
C ILE A 585 -1.60 -17.42 25.83
N ILE A 586 -0.59 -17.31 26.69
CA ILE A 586 0.15 -18.46 27.22
C ILE A 586 -0.75 -19.32 28.13
N ALA A 587 -1.59 -18.71 28.95
CA ALA A 587 -2.55 -19.45 29.77
C ALA A 587 -3.51 -20.27 28.90
N THR A 588 -4.06 -19.68 27.84
CA THR A 588 -4.91 -20.39 26.86
C THR A 588 -4.14 -21.48 26.11
N TRP A 589 -2.86 -21.26 25.80
CA TRP A 589 -2.00 -22.29 25.21
C TRP A 589 -1.89 -23.53 26.10
N ASP A 590 -1.72 -23.34 27.41
CA ASP A 590 -1.54 -24.42 28.38
C ASP A 590 -2.82 -25.23 28.66
N GLU A 591 -4.00 -24.73 28.27
CA GLU A 591 -5.29 -25.43 28.42
C GLU A 591 -5.47 -26.57 27.40
N ASP A 592 -4.94 -26.39 26.19
CA ASP A 592 -5.08 -27.35 25.08
C ASP A 592 -3.85 -28.27 24.96
N GLN A 593 -4.02 -29.50 24.49
CA GLN A 593 -2.87 -30.35 24.15
C GLN A 593 -2.40 -30.12 22.72
N HIS A 594 -1.10 -29.85 22.56
CA HIS A 594 -0.47 -29.61 21.27
C HIS A 594 0.42 -30.78 20.87
N PRO A 595 0.36 -31.23 19.60
CA PRO A 595 1.24 -32.30 19.13
C PRO A 595 2.70 -31.83 19.12
N SER A 596 3.60 -32.72 19.54
CA SER A 596 5.03 -32.46 19.39
C SER A 596 5.38 -32.35 17.90
N ASN A 597 6.12 -31.31 17.56
CA ASN A 597 6.67 -31.08 16.26
C ASN A 597 8.04 -30.38 16.41
N PRO A 598 9.16 -31.11 16.24
CA PRO A 598 10.50 -30.55 16.37
C PRO A 598 10.78 -29.38 15.43
N ALA A 599 10.19 -29.36 14.22
CA ALA A 599 10.37 -28.25 13.29
C ALA A 599 9.69 -26.97 13.81
N LEU A 600 8.64 -27.12 14.61
CA LEU A 600 7.99 -26.03 15.32
C LEU A 600 8.58 -25.79 16.71
N LEU A 601 9.70 -26.44 17.08
CA LEU A 601 10.32 -26.32 18.41
C LEU A 601 9.36 -26.70 19.55
N LEU A 602 8.45 -27.65 19.27
CA LEU A 602 7.45 -28.17 20.19
C LEU A 602 7.76 -29.62 20.59
N GLY A 603 8.01 -29.82 21.87
CA GLY A 603 8.15 -31.12 22.52
C GLY A 603 6.81 -31.73 22.98
N PRO A 604 6.84 -32.87 23.68
CA PRO A 604 5.65 -33.48 24.26
C PRO A 604 5.08 -32.62 25.40
N GLN A 605 3.77 -32.76 25.67
CA GLN A 605 3.09 -32.09 26.80
C GLN A 605 3.26 -30.56 26.78
N ASN A 606 3.09 -29.95 25.61
CA ASN A 606 3.23 -28.51 25.38
C ASN A 606 4.62 -27.93 25.70
N ALA A 607 5.64 -28.76 25.84
CA ALA A 607 7.01 -28.29 26.06
C ALA A 607 7.46 -27.45 24.85
N VAL A 608 7.99 -26.26 25.11
CA VAL A 608 8.54 -25.36 24.09
C VAL A 608 10.05 -25.28 24.26
N GLU A 609 10.83 -25.40 23.18
CA GLU A 609 12.30 -25.29 23.24
C GLU A 609 12.76 -23.82 23.38
N THR A 610 12.49 -23.21 24.53
CA THR A 610 12.72 -21.79 24.80
C THR A 610 14.18 -21.35 24.59
N GLU A 611 15.16 -22.16 25.02
CA GLU A 611 16.58 -21.87 24.80
C GLU A 611 16.94 -21.77 23.30
N ARG A 612 16.32 -22.63 22.48
CA ARG A 612 16.52 -22.64 21.03
C ARG A 612 15.87 -21.41 20.39
N ILE A 613 14.64 -21.06 20.81
CA ILE A 613 13.94 -19.84 20.39
C ILE A 613 14.78 -18.60 20.71
N ASP A 614 15.29 -18.48 21.94
CA ASP A 614 16.12 -17.36 22.38
C ASP A 614 17.42 -17.26 21.56
N SER A 615 18.04 -18.40 21.26
CA SER A 615 19.25 -18.45 20.42
C SER A 615 18.98 -17.99 18.98
N ILE A 616 17.82 -18.30 18.42
CA ILE A 616 17.40 -17.85 17.09
C ILE A 616 17.08 -16.35 17.12
N MET A 617 16.33 -15.88 18.12
CA MET A 617 15.96 -14.46 18.25
C MET A 617 17.18 -13.53 18.43
N LYS A 618 18.26 -14.00 19.06
CA LYS A 618 19.53 -13.24 19.15
C LYS A 618 20.17 -12.96 17.79
N GLN A 619 19.81 -13.71 16.75
CA GLN A 619 20.29 -13.53 15.38
C GLN A 619 19.36 -12.64 14.54
N ARG A 620 18.34 -12.03 15.15
CA ARG A 620 17.35 -11.22 14.43
C ARG A 620 18.00 -10.09 13.64
N ASP A 621 17.62 -10.01 12.37
CA ASP A 621 17.95 -8.87 11.52
C ASP A 621 17.16 -7.64 11.97
N ASN A 622 17.83 -6.80 12.77
CA ASN A 622 17.31 -5.54 13.29
C ASN A 622 17.72 -4.34 12.43
N THR A 623 18.16 -4.57 11.19
CA THR A 623 18.44 -3.48 10.25
C THR A 623 17.17 -2.63 10.10
N PRO A 624 17.24 -1.31 10.36
CA PRO A 624 16.08 -0.43 10.20
C PRO A 624 15.57 -0.48 8.77
N MET A 625 14.26 -0.62 8.61
CA MET A 625 13.60 -0.74 7.32
C MET A 625 12.41 0.19 7.28
N THR A 626 12.18 0.79 6.12
CA THR A 626 10.99 1.62 5.87
C THR A 626 10.36 1.16 4.56
N LEU A 627 9.21 0.51 4.66
CA LEU A 627 8.37 0.18 3.52
C LEU A 627 7.16 1.10 3.54
N THR A 628 7.12 2.00 2.56
CA THR A 628 6.01 2.92 2.34
C THR A 628 5.48 2.71 0.93
N GLU A 629 4.16 2.66 0.82
CA GLU A 629 3.42 2.63 -0.44
C GLU A 629 3.61 3.89 -1.28
#